data_AF-A0A9W6PQ93-F1
#
_entry.id   AF-A0A9W6PQ93-F1
#
_cell.length_a   1.000
_cell.length_b   1.000
_cell.length_c   1.000
_cell.angle_alpha   90.00
_cell.angle_beta   90.00
_cell.angle_gamma   90.00
#
_symmetry.space_group_name_H-M   'P 1'
#
loop_
_entity.id
_entity.type
_entity.pdbx_description
1 polymer ?
#
loop_
_entity_poly.entity_id
_entity_poly.type
_entity_poly.pdbx_seq_one_letter_code
_entity_poly.pdbx_strand_id
1 'polypeptide(L)'
;MIMPGMTADMITWLHEQIDADEAAAAARPGAWLPEGLTPDNPLAALYSPARTTAIHRGWLAAWRDPQQAGPEDRDSHSVDWSLRVLAATAYSDRPGYREEWALSN
;
A
#
# COMPACT_ATOMS: atom_id res chain seq x y z
N MET A 1 -4.15 14.12 18.30
CA MET A 1 -4.84 12.99 18.99
C MET A 1 -5.46 12.10 17.92
N ILE A 2 -4.88 10.94 17.62
CA ILE A 2 -5.40 10.00 16.63
C ILE A 2 -6.61 9.30 17.25
N MET A 3 -7.79 9.43 16.64
CA MET A 3 -8.97 8.70 17.12
C MET A 3 -8.85 7.23 16.71
N PRO A 4 -8.91 6.26 17.63
CA PRO A 4 -8.67 4.85 17.32
C PRO A 4 -9.63 4.26 16.26
N GLY A 5 -10.83 4.84 16.08
CA GLY A 5 -11.75 4.45 15.00
C GLY A 5 -11.32 4.91 13.60
N MET A 6 -10.66 6.06 13.49
CA MET A 6 -10.18 6.61 12.21
C MET A 6 -9.09 5.72 11.59
N THR A 7 -8.18 5.20 12.42
CA THR A 7 -7.14 4.27 11.96
C THR A 7 -7.75 2.94 11.50
N ALA A 8 -8.74 2.39 12.21
CA ALA A 8 -9.37 1.12 11.83
C ALA A 8 -10.08 1.18 10.46
N ASP A 9 -10.79 2.29 10.18
CA ASP A 9 -11.44 2.52 8.88
C ASP A 9 -10.41 2.59 7.74
N MET A 10 -9.33 3.36 7.93
CA MET A 10 -8.25 3.49 6.94
C MET A 10 -7.60 2.15 6.63
N ILE A 11 -7.34 1.33 7.65
CA ILE A 11 -6.70 0.02 7.51
C ILE A 11 -7.58 -0.97 6.76
N THR A 12 -8.89 -0.95 7.03
CA THR A 12 -9.86 -1.76 6.30
C THR A 12 -9.88 -1.37 4.83
N TRP A 13 -9.98 -0.07 4.56
CA TRP A 13 -10.00 0.44 3.19
C TRP A 13 -8.69 0.16 2.43
N LEU A 14 -7.53 0.31 3.08
CA LEU A 14 -6.24 -0.01 2.47
C LEU A 14 -6.12 -1.50 2.09
N HIS A 15 -6.66 -2.41 2.89
CA HIS A 15 -6.74 -3.83 2.51
C HIS A 15 -7.53 -4.01 1.22
N GLU A 16 -8.71 -3.40 1.13
CA GLU A 16 -9.57 -3.51 -0.05
C GLU A 16 -8.89 -2.97 -1.31
N GLN A 17 -8.16 -1.85 -1.22
CA GLN A 17 -7.43 -1.30 -2.37
C GLN A 17 -6.30 -2.21 -2.84
N ILE A 18 -5.53 -2.77 -1.91
CA ILE A 18 -4.41 -3.66 -2.22
C ILE A 18 -4.91 -4.97 -2.83
N ASP A 19 -6.01 -5.53 -2.31
CA ASP A 19 -6.63 -6.73 -2.87
C ASP A 19 -7.20 -6.48 -4.29
N ALA A 20 -7.76 -5.28 -4.52
CA ALA A 20 -8.24 -4.89 -5.85
C ALA A 20 -7.09 -4.76 -6.86
N ASP A 21 -5.96 -4.18 -6.44
CA ASP A 21 -4.77 -4.07 -7.29
C ASP A 21 -4.13 -5.45 -7.57
N GLU A 22 -4.12 -6.35 -6.58
CA GLU A 22 -3.68 -7.74 -6.76
C GLU A 22 -4.54 -8.46 -7.81
N ALA A 23 -5.86 -8.33 -7.72
CA ALA A 23 -6.80 -8.90 -8.67
C ALA A 23 -6.66 -8.28 -10.08
N ALA A 24 -6.49 -6.96 -10.17
CA ALA A 24 -6.31 -6.25 -11.43
C ALA A 24 -4.99 -6.65 -12.12
N ALA A 25 -3.91 -6.78 -11.36
CA ALA A 25 -2.62 -7.26 -11.83
C ALA A 25 -2.71 -8.69 -12.39
N ALA A 26 -3.41 -9.59 -11.69
CA ALA A 26 -3.63 -10.95 -12.15
C ALA A 26 -4.46 -11.01 -13.44
N ALA A 27 -5.47 -10.13 -13.59
CA ALA A 27 -6.32 -10.08 -14.78
C ALA A 27 -5.62 -9.46 -16.00
N ARG A 28 -4.73 -8.47 -15.80
CA ARG A 28 -4.04 -7.72 -16.87
C ARG A 28 -2.58 -7.41 -16.51
N PRO A 29 -1.66 -8.37 -16.68
CA PRO A 29 -0.26 -8.23 -16.26
C PRO A 29 0.50 -7.06 -16.91
N GLY A 30 0.11 -6.64 -18.11
CA GLY A 30 0.77 -5.57 -18.86
C GLY A 30 0.23 -4.16 -18.60
N ALA A 31 -0.90 -4.00 -17.89
CA ALA A 31 -1.56 -2.69 -17.72
C ALA A 31 -0.77 -1.71 -16.83
N TRP A 32 0.21 -2.21 -16.10
CA TRP A 32 1.00 -1.47 -15.12
C TRP A 32 2.43 -1.20 -15.60
N LEU A 33 2.79 -1.71 -16.78
CA LEU A 33 4.10 -1.48 -17.35
C LEU A 33 4.17 -0.07 -17.94
N PRO A 34 5.31 0.62 -17.78
CA PRO A 34 5.57 1.84 -18.52
C PRO A 34 5.39 1.63 -20.02
N GLU A 35 5.00 2.68 -20.73
CA GLU A 35 4.87 2.63 -22.18
C GLU A 35 6.19 2.14 -22.82
N GLY A 36 6.10 1.12 -23.68
CA GLY A 36 7.26 0.48 -24.32
C GLY A 36 7.86 -0.73 -23.57
N LEU A 37 7.38 -1.06 -22.36
CA LEU A 37 7.74 -2.29 -21.65
C LEU A 37 6.70 -3.39 -21.87
N THR A 38 7.15 -4.57 -22.27
CA THR A 38 6.30 -5.77 -22.42
C THR A 38 6.51 -6.73 -21.24
N PRO A 39 5.52 -7.59 -20.91
CA PRO A 39 5.64 -8.55 -19.80
C PRO A 39 6.83 -9.51 -19.92
N ASP A 40 7.26 -9.84 -21.15
CA ASP A 40 8.39 -10.72 -21.41
C ASP A 40 9.77 -10.06 -21.21
N ASN A 41 9.80 -8.74 -20.99
CA ASN A 41 11.04 -8.00 -20.74
C ASN A 41 11.53 -8.28 -19.31
N PRO A 42 12.80 -8.67 -19.08
CA PRO A 42 13.31 -8.91 -17.73
C PRO A 42 13.23 -7.69 -16.80
N LEU A 43 13.21 -6.47 -17.34
CA LEU A 43 13.00 -5.24 -16.57
C LEU A 43 11.54 -5.06 -16.13
N ALA A 44 10.57 -5.73 -16.76
CA ALA A 44 9.17 -5.70 -16.35
C ALA A 44 8.97 -6.22 -14.92
N ALA A 45 9.84 -7.11 -14.46
CA ALA A 45 9.84 -7.60 -13.08
C ALA A 45 10.09 -6.49 -12.03
N LEU A 46 10.77 -5.40 -12.41
CA LEU A 46 10.98 -4.23 -11.54
C LEU A 46 9.71 -3.40 -11.36
N TYR A 47 8.82 -3.42 -12.34
CA TYR A 47 7.52 -2.74 -12.35
C TYR A 47 6.38 -3.71 -12.05
N SER A 48 6.70 -4.94 -11.62
CA SER A 48 5.70 -5.97 -11.37
C SER A 48 4.71 -5.47 -10.31
N PRO A 49 3.41 -5.37 -10.63
CA PRO A 49 2.39 -4.96 -9.66
C PRO A 49 2.39 -5.86 -8.44
N ALA A 50 2.73 -7.14 -8.61
CA ALA A 50 2.87 -8.10 -7.53
C ALA A 50 3.95 -7.67 -6.52
N ARG A 51 5.05 -7.06 -6.98
CA ARG A 51 6.10 -6.55 -6.09
C ARG A 51 5.62 -5.36 -5.28
N THR A 52 4.98 -4.39 -5.92
CA THR A 52 4.43 -3.19 -5.25
C THR A 52 3.34 -3.58 -4.25
N THR A 53 2.42 -4.45 -4.67
CA THR A 53 1.34 -5.01 -3.82
C THR A 53 1.92 -5.75 -2.62
N ALA A 54 2.96 -6.57 -2.82
CA ALA A 54 3.63 -7.30 -1.74
C ALA A 54 4.30 -6.35 -0.73
N ILE A 55 4.90 -5.25 -1.18
CA ILE A 55 5.47 -4.21 -0.30
C ILE A 55 4.35 -3.56 0.53
N HIS A 56 3.26 -3.13 -0.11
CA HIS A 56 2.12 -2.52 0.58
C HIS A 56 1.50 -3.46 1.61
N ARG A 57 1.30 -4.74 1.27
CA ARG A 57 0.87 -5.77 2.23
C ARG A 57 1.85 -5.96 3.38
N GLY A 58 3.15 -5.93 3.09
CA GLY A 58 4.21 -6.00 4.12
C GLY A 58 4.07 -4.88 5.15
N TRP A 59 3.82 -3.65 4.71
CA TRP A 59 3.61 -2.51 5.61
C TRP A 59 2.34 -2.65 6.47
N LEU A 60 1.24 -3.14 5.91
CA LEU A 60 0.02 -3.44 6.67
C LEU A 60 0.22 -4.55 7.69
N ALA A 61 0.94 -5.61 7.32
CA ALA A 61 1.25 -6.72 8.23
C ALA A 61 2.14 -6.25 9.38
N ALA A 62 3.18 -5.46 9.08
CA ALA A 62 4.07 -4.86 10.08
C ALA A 62 3.33 -3.91 11.03
N TRP A 63 2.29 -3.21 10.57
CA TRP A 63 1.45 -2.38 11.44
C TRP A 63 0.64 -3.23 12.43
N ARG A 64 0.06 -4.33 11.92
CA ARG A 64 -0.80 -5.22 12.71
C ARG A 64 -0.01 -6.04 13.74
N ASP A 65 1.21 -6.44 13.39
CA ASP A 65 2.13 -7.15 14.26
C ASP A 65 3.54 -6.56 14.16
N PRO A 66 3.82 -5.46 14.89
CA PRO A 66 5.12 -4.81 14.90
C PRO A 66 6.23 -5.74 15.43
N GLN A 67 5.88 -6.85 16.10
CA GLN A 67 6.87 -7.77 16.62
C GLN A 67 7.49 -8.69 15.56
N GLN A 68 6.81 -8.87 14.44
CA GLN A 68 7.30 -9.58 13.27
C GLN A 68 7.94 -8.68 12.22
N ALA A 69 7.85 -7.36 12.39
CA ALA A 69 8.57 -6.40 11.57
C ALA A 69 10.08 -6.50 11.83
N GLY A 70 10.89 -6.41 10.76
CA GLY A 70 12.35 -6.39 10.88
C GLY A 70 12.82 -5.22 11.76
N PRO A 71 14.03 -5.28 12.35
CA PRO A 71 14.51 -4.20 13.21
C PRO A 71 14.55 -2.82 12.52
N GLU A 72 14.74 -2.76 11.20
CA GLU A 72 14.67 -1.51 10.42
C GLU A 72 13.23 -0.93 10.32
N ASP A 73 12.20 -1.77 10.38
CA ASP A 73 10.78 -1.37 10.33
C ASP A 73 10.24 -0.94 11.71
N ARG A 74 10.88 -1.38 12.79
CA ARG A 74 10.45 -1.19 14.19
C ARG A 74 10.79 0.20 14.75
N ASP A 75 11.93 0.77 14.36
CA ASP A 75 12.44 2.05 14.87
C ASP A 75 11.92 3.29 14.08
N SER A 76 11.19 3.09 12.98
CA SER A 76 10.61 4.21 12.25
C SER A 76 9.36 4.75 12.96
N HIS A 77 9.41 6.01 13.38
CA HIS A 77 8.26 6.87 13.68
C HIS A 77 7.35 7.01 12.44
N SER A 78 6.34 6.20 12.14
CA SER A 78 5.54 5.21 12.84
C SER A 78 4.95 4.38 11.69
N VAL A 79 4.77 3.07 11.81
CA VAL A 79 4.07 2.31 10.74
C VAL A 79 2.70 2.96 10.40
N ASP A 80 2.08 3.66 11.35
CA ASP A 80 0.90 4.52 11.11
C ASP A 80 1.16 5.64 10.09
N TRP A 81 2.28 6.36 10.19
CA TRP A 81 2.66 7.39 9.21
C TRP A 81 2.89 6.79 7.81
N SER A 82 3.58 5.65 7.73
CA SER A 82 3.83 4.98 6.45
C SER A 82 2.52 4.59 5.76
N LEU A 83 1.52 4.13 6.53
CA LEU A 83 0.20 3.79 6.00
C LEU A 83 -0.61 5.01 5.58
N ARG A 84 -0.50 6.13 6.30
CA ARG A 84 -1.12 7.40 5.88
C ARG A 84 -0.49 7.93 4.60
N VAL A 85 0.83 7.88 4.49
CA VAL A 85 1.55 8.24 3.27
C VAL A 85 1.13 7.33 2.12
N LEU A 86 1.04 6.03 2.35
CA LEU A 86 0.54 5.08 1.36
C LEU A 86 -0.88 5.47 0.89
N ALA A 87 -1.82 5.68 1.82
CA ALA A 87 -3.18 6.09 1.50
C ALA A 87 -3.22 7.39 0.68
N ALA A 88 -2.45 8.40 1.08
CA ALA A 88 -2.45 9.71 0.44
C ALA A 88 -1.73 9.74 -0.92
N THR A 89 -0.71 8.92 -1.11
CA THR A 89 0.14 8.97 -2.32
C THR A 89 -0.22 7.92 -3.36
N ALA A 90 -0.61 6.72 -2.94
CA ALA A 90 -0.91 5.62 -3.86
C ALA A 90 -2.40 5.46 -4.15
N TYR A 91 -3.29 5.95 -3.28
CA TYR A 91 -4.71 5.64 -3.35
C TYR A 91 -5.64 6.85 -3.16
N SER A 92 -5.13 8.09 -3.12
CA SER A 92 -5.97 9.27 -2.86
C SER A 92 -6.98 9.58 -3.97
N ASP A 93 -6.78 9.03 -5.15
CA ASP A 93 -7.71 9.08 -6.28
C ASP A 93 -8.79 8.00 -6.22
N ARG A 94 -8.69 7.04 -5.29
CA ARG A 94 -9.63 5.91 -5.19
C ARG A 94 -10.90 6.31 -4.43
N PRO A 95 -12.07 5.79 -4.84
CA PRO A 95 -13.30 5.95 -4.09
C PRO A 95 -13.17 5.51 -2.63
N GLY A 96 -13.72 6.30 -1.72
CA GLY A 96 -13.68 6.01 -0.28
C GLY A 96 -12.45 6.58 0.45
N TYR A 97 -11.49 7.17 -0.25
CA TYR A 97 -10.43 7.97 0.38
C TYR A 97 -11.02 9.11 1.22
N ARG A 98 -10.43 9.35 2.40
CA ARG A 98 -10.79 10.46 3.29
C ARG A 98 -9.57 11.32 3.57
N GLU A 99 -9.66 12.62 3.30
CA GLU A 99 -8.57 13.58 3.50
C GLU A 99 -8.07 13.63 4.97
N GLU A 100 -8.95 13.33 5.92
CA GLU A 100 -8.62 13.24 7.35
C GLU A 100 -7.53 12.21 7.67
N TRP A 101 -7.33 11.19 6.82
CA TRP A 101 -6.27 10.20 6.97
C TRP A 101 -4.87 10.79 6.73
N ALA A 102 -4.75 11.85 5.91
CA ALA A 102 -3.46 12.49 5.62
C ALA A 102 -3.00 13.49 6.69
N LEU A 103 -3.88 13.89 7.62
CA LEU A 103 -3.59 14.95 8.58
C LEU A 103 -2.83 14.39 9.81
N SER A 104 -1.59 14.82 9.98
CA SER A 104 -0.84 14.72 11.24
C SER A 104 -1.18 15.91 12.13
N ASN A 105 -1.63 15.65 13.36
CA ASN A 105 -1.70 16.63 14.44
C ASN A 105 -0.71 16.22 15.53
#